data_AF-A0A974DRQ6-F1
#
_entry.id   AF-A0A974DRQ6-F1
#
_cell.length_a   1.000
_cell.length_b   1.000
_cell.length_c   1.000
_cell.angle_alpha   90.00
_cell.angle_beta   90.00
_cell.angle_gamma   90.00
#
_symmetry.space_group_name_H-M   'P 1'
#
loop_
_entity.id
_entity.type
_entity.pdbx_description
1 polymer ?
#
loop_
_entity_poly.entity_id
_entity_poly.type
_entity_poly.pdbx_seq_one_letter_code
_entity_poly.pdbx_strand_id
1 'polypeptide(L)'
;MLGEHELPVETPCRSLTQLRNTKSCHLKHLIRNISFSQLLHLRWICSKDEDFIQKSKEWQKRLRDRGCASADLEKAFKKAAATKRENVFRKYRTNVVNILSG
;
A
#
# COMPACT_ATOMS: atom_id res chain seq x y z
N MET A 1 22.53 -34.20 -15.13
CA MET A 1 21.16 -33.67 -15.28
C MET A 1 20.92 -32.70 -14.14
N LEU A 2 20.50 -31.49 -14.50
CA LEU A 2 20.35 -30.32 -13.64
C LEU A 2 19.30 -30.60 -12.54
N GLY A 3 19.66 -30.31 -11.30
CA GLY A 3 18.73 -30.19 -10.19
C GLY A 3 18.88 -28.80 -9.61
N GLU A 4 18.38 -27.80 -10.35
CA GLU A 4 18.22 -26.43 -9.87
C GLU A 4 17.38 -26.48 -8.58
N HIS A 5 18.02 -26.39 -7.42
CA HIS A 5 17.33 -26.21 -6.16
C HIS A 5 16.91 -24.73 -6.12
N GLU A 6 15.74 -24.48 -6.69
CA GLU A 6 15.11 -23.16 -6.76
C GLU A 6 15.12 -22.51 -5.38
N LEU A 7 15.65 -21.28 -5.36
CA LEU A 7 15.56 -20.33 -4.27
C LEU A 7 14.11 -20.29 -3.75
N PRO A 8 13.89 -20.21 -2.42
CA PRO A 8 12.56 -20.32 -1.85
C PRO A 8 11.65 -19.26 -2.47
N VAL A 9 10.66 -19.73 -3.22
CA VAL A 9 9.57 -18.95 -3.79
C VAL A 9 9.04 -18.05 -2.69
N GLU A 10 9.25 -16.75 -2.87
CA GLU A 10 8.86 -15.70 -1.93
C GLU A 10 7.50 -16.02 -1.32
N THR A 11 7.49 -16.34 -0.03
CA THR A 11 6.27 -16.67 0.70
C THR A 11 5.22 -15.59 0.43
N PRO A 12 4.03 -15.93 -0.09
CA PRO A 12 2.95 -14.95 -0.19
C PRO A 12 2.70 -14.43 1.23
N CYS A 13 2.57 -13.11 1.40
CA CYS A 13 2.32 -12.53 2.72
C CYS A 13 1.07 -13.15 3.36
N ARG A 14 1.25 -14.23 4.14
CA ARG A 14 0.17 -15.02 4.75
C ARG A 14 -0.70 -14.16 5.67
N SER A 15 -0.15 -13.08 6.21
CA SER A 15 -0.80 -12.19 7.15
C SER A 15 -2.04 -11.48 6.56
N LEU A 16 -1.96 -10.81 5.41
CA LEU A 16 -3.06 -9.94 4.94
C LEU A 16 -4.33 -10.72 4.55
N THR A 17 -4.18 -11.87 3.91
CA THR A 17 -5.30 -12.70 3.46
C THR A 17 -5.97 -13.41 4.64
N GLN A 18 -5.19 -13.90 5.60
CA GLN A 18 -5.71 -14.46 6.87
C GLN A 18 -6.44 -13.40 7.70
N LEU A 19 -5.88 -12.19 7.82
CA LEU A 19 -6.49 -11.09 8.56
C LEU A 19 -7.83 -10.64 7.94
N ARG A 20 -8.02 -10.81 6.62
CA ARG A 20 -9.27 -10.44 5.94
C ARG A 20 -10.43 -11.39 6.23
N ASN A 21 -10.12 -12.66 6.47
CA ASN A 21 -11.11 -13.68 6.84
C ASN A 21 -11.58 -13.57 8.30
N THR A 22 -10.99 -12.65 9.07
CA THR A 22 -11.43 -12.39 10.44
C THR A 22 -12.79 -11.68 10.44
N LYS A 23 -13.64 -11.99 11.42
CA LYS A 23 -14.93 -11.30 11.60
C LYS A 23 -14.76 -9.90 12.21
N SER A 24 -13.56 -9.56 12.69
CA SER A 24 -13.26 -8.29 13.33
C SER A 24 -13.32 -7.12 12.35
N CYS A 25 -14.15 -6.13 12.67
CA CYS A 25 -14.25 -4.87 11.93
C CYS A 25 -12.96 -4.04 12.00
N HIS A 26 -12.22 -4.14 13.10
CA HIS A 26 -10.96 -3.42 13.32
C HIS A 26 -9.86 -3.90 12.39
N LEU A 27 -9.72 -5.22 12.25
CA LEU A 27 -8.73 -5.84 11.36
C LEU A 27 -9.02 -5.51 9.89
N LYS A 28 -10.29 -5.52 9.48
CA LYS A 28 -10.70 -5.07 8.15
C LYS A 28 -10.37 -3.60 7.90
N HIS A 29 -10.59 -2.73 8.89
CA HIS A 29 -10.20 -1.31 8.81
C HIS A 29 -8.69 -1.14 8.68
N LEU A 30 -7.92 -1.88 9.47
CA LEU A 30 -6.46 -1.83 9.46
C LEU A 30 -5.91 -2.21 8.08
N ILE A 31 -6.37 -3.32 7.50
CA ILE A 31 -5.93 -3.78 6.17
C ILE A 31 -6.22 -2.72 5.09
N ARG A 32 -7.43 -2.15 5.10
CA ARG A 32 -7.81 -1.08 4.16
C ARG A 32 -6.92 0.16 4.32
N ASN A 33 -6.62 0.52 5.57
CA ASN A 33 -5.76 1.66 5.87
C ASN A 33 -4.30 1.40 5.47
N ILE A 34 -3.78 0.18 5.60
CA ILE A 34 -2.43 -0.18 5.13
C ILE A 34 -2.31 0.07 3.63
N SER A 35 -3.27 -0.45 2.86
CA SER A 35 -3.33 -0.24 1.41
C SER A 35 -3.34 1.24 1.03
N PHE A 36 -4.17 2.03 1.70
CA PHE A 36 -4.25 3.47 1.48
C PHE A 36 -2.95 4.20 1.86
N SER A 37 -2.36 3.89 3.01
CA SER A 37 -1.10 4.50 3.47
C SER A 37 0.07 4.20 2.53
N GLN A 38 0.16 2.99 1.99
CA GLN A 38 1.19 2.64 1.00
C GLN A 38 1.04 3.45 -0.29
N LEU A 39 -0.19 3.65 -0.77
CA LEU A 39 -0.47 4.50 -1.93
C LEU A 39 -0.16 5.97 -1.67
N LEU A 40 -0.45 6.49 -0.47
CA LEU A 40 -0.03 7.84 -0.09
C LEU A 40 1.49 7.98 -0.06
N HIS A 41 2.20 6.95 0.39
CA HIS A 41 3.66 6.95 0.36
C HIS A 41 4.16 6.97 -1.10
N LEU A 42 3.57 6.19 -2.00
CA LEU A 42 3.89 6.28 -3.44
C LEU A 42 3.61 7.68 -4.00
N ARG A 43 2.48 8.31 -3.62
CA ARG A 43 2.14 9.69 -4.01
C ARG A 43 3.16 10.70 -3.50
N TRP A 44 3.74 10.45 -2.33
CA TRP A 44 4.78 11.29 -1.73
C TRP A 44 6.15 11.13 -2.40
N ILE A 45 6.54 9.90 -2.76
CA ILE A 45 7.83 9.64 -3.42
C ILE A 45 7.79 10.11 -4.88
N CYS A 46 6.73 9.75 -5.63
CA CYS A 46 6.65 9.98 -7.07
C CYS A 46 6.44 11.47 -7.41
N SER A 47 7.42 12.10 -8.06
CA SER A 47 7.36 13.52 -8.41
C SER A 47 6.39 13.82 -9.55
N LYS A 48 6.16 12.84 -10.44
CA LYS A 48 5.22 12.94 -11.56
C LYS A 48 3.99 12.07 -11.31
N ASP A 49 2.85 12.53 -11.81
CA ASP A 49 1.58 11.82 -11.69
C ASP A 49 1.58 10.52 -12.51
N GLU A 50 2.25 10.51 -13.66
CA GLU A 50 2.43 9.34 -14.51
C GLU A 50 3.18 8.21 -13.78
N ASP A 51 4.29 8.54 -13.12
CA ASP A 51 5.09 7.59 -12.32
C ASP A 51 4.26 7.01 -11.17
N PHE A 52 3.48 7.87 -10.51
CA PHE A 52 2.56 7.45 -9.45
C PHE A 52 1.51 6.46 -9.97
N ILE A 53 0.89 6.73 -11.12
CA ILE A 53 -0.11 5.85 -11.72
C ILE A 53 0.52 4.50 -12.10
N GLN A 54 1.69 4.52 -12.74
CA GLN A 54 2.38 3.31 -13.17
C GLN A 54 2.76 2.42 -11.97
N LYS A 55 3.41 3.02 -10.94
CA LYS A 55 3.79 2.29 -9.72
C LYS A 55 2.57 1.80 -8.93
N SER A 56 1.49 2.57 -8.90
CA SER A 56 0.24 2.15 -8.25
C SER A 56 -0.40 0.95 -8.95
N LYS A 57 -0.37 0.88 -10.29
CA LYS A 57 -0.85 -0.29 -11.05
C LYS A 57 -0.03 -1.54 -10.74
N GLU A 58 1.30 -1.43 -10.74
CA GLU A 58 2.21 -2.52 -10.39
C GLU A 58 1.94 -3.03 -8.97
N TRP A 59 1.77 -2.11 -8.02
CA TRP A 59 1.47 -2.43 -6.63
C TRP A 59 0.09 -3.09 -6.46
N GLN A 60 -0.94 -2.58 -7.15
CA GLN A 60 -2.28 -3.18 -7.14
C GLN A 60 -2.27 -4.60 -7.71
N LYS A 61 -1.51 -4.83 -8.79
CA LYS A 61 -1.33 -6.17 -9.36
C LYS A 61 -0.74 -7.12 -8.31
N ARG A 62 0.36 -6.74 -7.68
CA ARG A 62 0.99 -7.55 -6.62
C ARG A 62 0.06 -7.87 -5.46
N LEU A 63 -0.76 -6.91 -5.01
CA LEU A 63 -1.72 -7.16 -3.95
C LEU A 63 -2.89 -8.04 -4.39
N ARG A 64 -3.35 -7.90 -5.63
CA ARG A 64 -4.36 -8.78 -6.22
C ARG A 64 -3.84 -10.22 -6.28
N ASP A 65 -2.61 -10.41 -6.74
CA ASP A 65 -1.95 -11.73 -6.80
C ASP A 65 -1.80 -12.35 -5.41
N ARG A 66 -1.70 -11.51 -4.36
CA ARG A 66 -1.71 -11.93 -2.95
C ARG A 66 -3.11 -12.18 -2.38
N GLY A 67 -4.16 -12.02 -3.17
CA GLY A 67 -5.55 -12.29 -2.79
C GLY A 67 -6.31 -11.09 -2.23
N CYS A 68 -5.79 -9.86 -2.30
CA CYS A 68 -6.51 -8.65 -1.90
C CYS A 68 -7.68 -8.34 -2.87
N ALA A 69 -8.81 -7.86 -2.33
CA ALA A 69 -10.01 -7.61 -3.11
C ALA A 69 -9.82 -6.39 -4.00
N SER A 70 -10.06 -6.54 -5.30
CA SER A 70 -9.93 -5.46 -6.29
C SER A 70 -10.72 -4.21 -5.91
N ALA A 71 -11.93 -4.36 -5.36
CA ALA A 71 -12.77 -3.24 -4.94
C ALA A 71 -12.14 -2.40 -3.80
N ASP A 72 -11.52 -3.05 -2.80
CA ASP A 72 -10.85 -2.34 -1.71
C ASP A 72 -9.60 -1.61 -2.22
N LEU A 73 -8.84 -2.24 -3.13
CA LEU A 73 -7.66 -1.64 -3.75
C LEU A 73 -8.00 -0.44 -4.62
N GLU A 74 -9.05 -0.53 -5.42
CA GLU A 74 -9.50 0.56 -6.30
C GLU A 74 -10.03 1.74 -5.49
N LYS A 75 -10.78 1.47 -4.41
CA LYS A 75 -11.24 2.50 -3.47
C LYS A 75 -10.05 3.23 -2.82
N ALA A 76 -9.04 2.49 -2.37
CA ALA A 76 -7.83 3.06 -1.80
C ALA A 76 -7.06 3.92 -2.84
N PHE A 77 -6.97 3.43 -4.08
CA PHE A 77 -6.33 4.16 -5.19
C PHE A 77 -7.05 5.45 -5.52
N LYS A 78 -8.37 5.43 -5.73
CA LYS A 78 -9.17 6.63 -6.01
C LYS A 78 -8.96 7.69 -4.93
N LYS A 79 -8.95 7.27 -3.66
CA LYS A 79 -8.70 8.17 -2.53
C LYS A 79 -7.28 8.75 -2.54
N ALA A 80 -6.27 7.94 -2.86
CA ALA A 80 -4.88 8.39 -2.93
C ALA A 80 -4.62 9.30 -4.14
N ALA A 81 -5.18 8.99 -5.30
CA ALA A 81 -5.08 9.79 -6.51
C ALA A 81 -5.75 11.17 -6.35
N ALA A 82 -6.87 11.23 -5.63
CA ALA A 82 -7.52 12.49 -5.26
C ALA A 82 -6.69 13.32 -4.26
N THR A 83 -5.69 12.72 -3.61
CA THR A 83 -4.82 13.43 -2.69
C THR A 83 -3.66 14.08 -3.45
N LYS A 84 -3.60 15.42 -3.42
CA LYS A 84 -2.47 16.17 -3.98
C LYS A 84 -1.19 15.89 -3.19
N ARG A 85 -0.05 15.82 -3.89
CA ARG A 85 1.27 15.55 -3.31
C ARG A 85 1.57 16.53 -2.16
N GLU A 86 1.31 17.81 -2.35
CA GLU A 86 1.58 18.88 -1.37
C GLU A 86 0.83 18.66 -0.04
N ASN A 87 -0.38 18.11 -0.11
CA ASN A 87 -1.19 17.80 1.07
C ASN A 87 -0.60 16.61 1.85
N VAL A 88 0.00 15.64 1.15
CA VAL A 88 0.74 14.54 1.79
C VAL A 88 1.99 15.08 2.49
N PHE A 89 2.78 15.91 1.80
CA PHE A 89 3.97 16.55 2.38
C PHE A 89 3.64 17.38 3.62
N ARG A 90 2.58 18.20 3.57
CA ARG A 90 2.15 19.02 4.72
C ARG A 90 1.87 18.16 5.95
N LYS A 91 1.15 17.05 5.78
CA LYS A 91 0.80 16.14 6.89
C LYS A 91 2.03 15.50 7.56
N TYR A 92 3.02 15.08 6.78
CA TYR A 92 4.23 14.45 7.35
C TYR A 92 5.26 15.48 7.86
N ARG A 93 5.32 16.68 7.27
CA ARG A 93 6.20 17.76 7.74
C ARG A 93 5.80 18.28 9.13
N THR A 94 4.50 18.40 9.41
CA THR A 94 4.01 18.83 10.74
C THR A 94 4.38 17.82 11.84
N ASN A 95 4.46 16.52 11.52
CA ASN A 95 4.85 15.50 12.49
C ASN A 95 6.35 15.56 12.84
N VAL A 96 7.22 15.88 11.89
CA VAL A 96 8.68 15.98 12.15
C VAL A 96 9.01 17.20 13.01
N VAL A 97 8.36 18.34 12.77
CA VAL A 97 8.59 19.56 13.57
C VAL A 97 8.17 19.38 15.03
N ASN A 98 7.10 18.61 15.29
CA ASN A 98 6.65 18.31 16.65
C ASN A 98 7.56 17.33 17.40
N ILE A 99 8.35 16.50 16.71
CA ILE A 99 9.31 15.57 17.34
C ILE A 99 10.61 16.27 17.72
N LEU A 100 11.00 17.31 16.98
CA LEU A 100 12.24 18.06 17.22
C LEU A 100 12.08 19.26 18.16
N SER A 101 10.84 19.57 18.56
CA SER A 101 10.51 20.69 19.47
C SER A 101 10.00 20.23 20.84
N GLY A 102 10.12 18.93 21.14
CA GLY A 102 9.70 18.29 22.39
C GLY A 102 10.88 17.80 23.21
#